data_AF-A0A8H8SFX1-F1
#
_entry.id   AF-A0A8H8SFX1-F1
#
_cell.length_a   1.000
_cell.length_b   1.000
_cell.length_c   1.000
_cell.angle_alpha   90.00
_cell.angle_beta   90.00
_cell.angle_gamma   90.00
#
_symmetry.space_group_name_H-M   'P 1'
#
loop_
_entity.id
_entity.type
_entity.pdbx_description
1 polymer ?
#
loop_
_entity_poly.entity_id
_entity_poly.type
_entity_poly.pdbx_seq_one_letter_code
_entity_poly.pdbx_strand_id
1 'polypeptide(L)'
;MKAIKAERHKRHGHKANVHAVDSKGFKSKGKQSDKFKGYRRPFSPDDSNVTKHRKGTPKSRGMRGCIHCGSKMHYDKECKHNKSNANNVQVYFAGTTEEEQASFAEYEANAAEYESETKSETSDEEKDEDSSSDSSSESDF
;
A
#
# COMPACT_ATOMS: atom_id res chain seq x y z
N MET A 1 24.25 -68.55 -18.80
CA MET A 1 23.87 -67.17 -19.16
C MET A 1 22.35 -67.08 -19.16
N LYS A 2 21.74 -66.39 -18.18
CA LYS A 2 20.28 -66.28 -18.05
C LYS A 2 19.82 -64.96 -18.67
N ALA A 3 18.91 -65.04 -19.65
CA ALA A 3 18.31 -63.88 -20.30
C ALA A 3 17.23 -63.28 -19.40
N ILE A 4 17.38 -62.02 -19.00
CA ILE A 4 16.37 -61.26 -18.26
C ILE A 4 15.39 -60.67 -19.29
N LYS A 5 14.17 -61.23 -19.38
CA LYS A 5 13.08 -60.63 -20.14
C LYS A 5 12.57 -59.40 -19.38
N ALA A 6 12.68 -58.21 -19.97
CA ALA A 6 12.05 -57.01 -19.46
C ALA A 6 10.56 -57.01 -19.84
N GLU A 7 9.68 -57.31 -18.87
CA GLU A 7 8.24 -57.11 -19.00
C GLU A 7 7.90 -55.61 -19.03
N ARG A 8 7.42 -55.15 -20.18
CA ARG A 8 6.93 -53.78 -20.36
C ARG A 8 5.48 -53.69 -19.90
N HIS A 9 5.27 -53.29 -18.65
CA HIS A 9 3.93 -53.01 -18.11
C HIS A 9 3.20 -51.95 -18.97
N LYS A 10 2.05 -52.33 -19.54
CA LYS A 10 1.13 -51.45 -20.26
C LYS A 10 0.46 -50.50 -19.27
N ARG A 11 0.98 -49.27 -19.12
CA ARG A 11 0.27 -48.20 -18.41
C ARG A 11 -1.08 -47.95 -19.09
N HIS A 12 -2.15 -48.35 -18.44
CA HIS A 12 -3.51 -47.99 -18.83
C HIS A 12 -3.68 -46.49 -18.63
N GLY A 13 -3.74 -45.74 -19.73
CA GLY A 13 -4.04 -44.32 -19.70
C GLY A 13 -5.48 -44.12 -19.24
N HIS A 14 -5.67 -43.37 -18.16
CA HIS A 14 -6.97 -42.81 -17.80
C HIS A 14 -7.40 -41.86 -18.93
N LYS A 15 -8.33 -42.31 -19.77
CA LYS A 15 -9.00 -41.44 -20.73
C LYS A 15 -9.87 -40.47 -19.93
N ALA A 16 -9.42 -39.22 -19.82
CA ALA A 16 -10.26 -38.15 -19.30
C ALA A 16 -11.46 -38.00 -20.24
N ASN A 17 -12.64 -38.39 -19.74
CA ASN A 17 -13.91 -38.16 -20.42
C ASN A 17 -14.28 -36.69 -20.24
N VAL A 18 -13.70 -35.82 -21.07
CA VAL A 18 -14.16 -34.44 -21.21
C VAL A 18 -15.51 -34.54 -21.90
N HIS A 19 -16.59 -34.44 -21.12
CA HIS A 19 -17.92 -34.17 -21.67
C HIS A 19 -17.80 -32.91 -22.53
N ALA A 20 -17.87 -33.11 -23.85
CA ALA A 20 -18.05 -32.04 -24.80
C ALA A 20 -19.39 -31.38 -24.46
N VAL A 21 -19.34 -30.24 -23.78
CA VAL A 21 -20.49 -29.35 -23.67
C VAL A 21 -20.74 -28.81 -25.07
N ASP A 22 -21.80 -29.31 -25.70
CA ASP A 22 -22.37 -28.75 -26.92
C ASP A 22 -22.61 -27.26 -26.69
N SER A 23 -21.70 -26.42 -27.19
CA SER A 23 -21.83 -24.96 -27.21
C SER A 23 -22.75 -24.53 -28.35
N LYS A 24 -23.88 -25.23 -28.50
CA LYS A 24 -24.94 -24.85 -29.44
C LYS A 24 -25.87 -23.87 -28.74
N GLY A 25 -25.55 -22.59 -28.92
CA GLY A 25 -26.57 -21.57 -29.05
C GLY A 25 -27.03 -20.88 -27.77
N PHE A 26 -26.11 -20.28 -27.01
CA PHE A 26 -26.48 -19.07 -26.27
C PHE A 26 -26.05 -17.85 -27.08
N LYS A 27 -26.83 -17.51 -28.10
CA LYS A 27 -26.75 -16.17 -28.72
C LYS A 27 -27.23 -15.18 -27.67
N SER A 28 -26.32 -14.73 -26.81
CA SER A 28 -26.54 -13.54 -26.01
C SER A 28 -26.65 -12.36 -26.98
N LYS A 29 -27.85 -12.13 -27.49
CA LYS A 29 -28.26 -10.78 -27.88
C LYS A 29 -28.39 -9.99 -26.59
N GLY A 30 -27.25 -9.71 -25.96
CA GLY A 30 -27.13 -8.66 -24.97
C GLY A 30 -27.44 -7.37 -25.71
N LYS A 31 -28.73 -7.03 -25.76
CA LYS A 31 -29.14 -5.66 -25.97
C LYS A 31 -28.40 -4.88 -24.90
N GLN A 32 -27.35 -4.16 -25.28
CA GLN A 32 -26.77 -3.14 -24.42
C GLN A 32 -27.93 -2.20 -24.14
N SER A 33 -28.58 -2.40 -23.00
CA SER A 33 -29.64 -1.53 -22.58
C SER A 33 -28.95 -0.22 -22.23
N ASP A 34 -29.03 0.75 -23.16
CA ASP A 34 -28.77 2.18 -22.95
C ASP A 34 -29.77 2.78 -21.95
N LYS A 35 -30.01 2.07 -20.85
CA LYS A 35 -30.88 2.45 -19.73
C LYS A 35 -30.12 2.51 -18.41
N PHE A 36 -28.79 2.52 -18.45
CA PHE A 36 -28.08 3.22 -17.40
C PHE A 36 -28.25 4.72 -17.67
N LYS A 37 -29.28 5.29 -17.05
CA LYS A 37 -29.32 6.70 -16.60
C LYS A 37 -28.22 6.86 -15.54
N GLY A 38 -27.00 6.49 -15.90
CA GLY A 38 -25.85 6.31 -15.03
C GLY A 38 -25.10 7.62 -14.98
N TYR A 39 -24.85 8.11 -13.77
CA TYR A 39 -23.84 9.10 -13.41
C TYR A 39 -23.08 9.65 -14.62
N ARG A 40 -23.51 10.82 -15.09
CA ARG A 40 -22.70 11.64 -15.99
C ARG A 40 -21.33 11.72 -15.33
N ARG A 41 -20.33 11.09 -15.94
CA ARG A 41 -18.96 11.30 -15.48
C ARG A 41 -18.69 12.80 -15.58
N PRO A 42 -18.05 13.39 -14.56
CA PRO A 42 -17.85 14.83 -14.51
C PRO A 42 -17.00 15.34 -15.69
N PHE A 43 -16.24 14.45 -16.34
CA PHE A 43 -15.35 14.78 -17.44
C PHE A 43 -15.57 13.86 -18.65
N SER A 44 -15.36 14.40 -19.85
CA SER A 44 -15.32 13.63 -21.09
C SER A 44 -14.18 12.61 -21.09
N PRO A 45 -14.30 11.47 -21.79
CA PRO A 45 -13.21 10.52 -21.93
C PRO A 45 -11.98 11.19 -22.55
N ASP A 46 -10.85 11.12 -21.84
CA ASP A 46 -9.58 11.68 -22.27
C ASP A 46 -8.60 10.53 -22.52
N ASP A 47 -8.27 10.27 -23.79
CA ASP A 47 -7.32 9.24 -24.21
C ASP A 47 -5.89 9.79 -24.40
N SER A 48 -5.65 11.07 -24.06
CA SER A 48 -4.32 11.68 -24.17
C SER A 48 -3.29 11.03 -23.24
N ASN A 49 -3.73 10.54 -22.08
CA ASN A 49 -2.88 9.78 -21.17
C ASN A 49 -3.09 8.27 -21.39
N VAL A 50 -2.02 7.58 -21.75
CA VAL A 50 -1.98 6.14 -21.93
C VAL A 50 -1.04 5.55 -20.89
N THR A 51 -1.52 4.55 -20.18
CA THR A 51 -0.71 3.90 -19.17
C THR A 51 0.53 3.24 -19.74
N LYS A 52 1.70 3.60 -19.20
CA LYS A 52 3.00 3.06 -19.59
C LYS A 52 3.47 1.89 -18.72
N HIS A 53 2.75 1.56 -17.65
CA HIS A 53 3.19 0.54 -16.71
C HIS A 53 3.14 -0.87 -17.33
N ARG A 54 3.99 -1.77 -16.81
CA ARG A 54 4.18 -3.16 -17.27
C ARG A 54 2.89 -3.98 -17.40
N LYS A 55 1.85 -3.62 -16.65
CA LYS A 55 0.55 -4.33 -16.64
C LYS A 55 -0.35 -3.92 -17.81
N GLY A 56 -0.03 -2.86 -18.56
CA GLY A 56 -0.77 -2.41 -19.74
C GLY A 56 -2.11 -1.73 -19.43
N THR A 57 -2.71 -1.14 -20.47
CA THR A 57 -3.96 -0.36 -20.36
C THR A 57 -5.12 -1.16 -19.79
N PRO A 58 -6.09 -0.51 -19.11
CA PRO A 58 -7.32 -1.18 -18.71
C PRO A 58 -8.02 -1.88 -19.88
N LYS A 59 -8.01 -1.25 -21.07
CA LYS A 59 -8.53 -1.84 -22.32
C LYS A 59 -7.86 -3.16 -22.68
N SER A 60 -6.54 -3.25 -22.65
CA SER A 60 -5.80 -4.47 -23.02
C SER A 60 -6.00 -5.61 -22.03
N ARG A 61 -6.36 -5.29 -20.79
CA ARG A 61 -6.63 -6.29 -19.75
C ARG A 61 -8.12 -6.63 -19.58
N GLY A 62 -9.02 -6.02 -20.35
CA GLY A 62 -10.47 -6.17 -20.15
C GLY A 62 -10.96 -5.62 -18.81
N MET A 63 -10.23 -4.70 -18.19
CA MET A 63 -10.56 -4.09 -16.90
C MET A 63 -11.45 -2.86 -17.07
N ARG A 64 -12.04 -2.39 -15.96
CA ARG A 64 -12.82 -1.13 -15.94
C ARG A 64 -11.95 0.06 -16.36
N GLY A 65 -12.52 0.95 -17.16
CA GLY A 65 -11.89 2.23 -17.46
C GLY A 65 -11.85 3.16 -16.26
N CYS A 66 -11.19 4.30 -16.43
CA CYS A 66 -11.08 5.35 -15.45
C CYS A 66 -12.46 5.82 -14.96
N ILE A 67 -12.67 5.93 -13.64
CA ILE A 67 -13.93 6.40 -13.04
C ILE A 67 -14.12 7.90 -13.28
N HIS A 68 -13.04 8.67 -13.33
CA HIS A 68 -13.09 10.13 -13.43
C HIS A 68 -13.54 10.61 -14.81
N CYS A 69 -12.96 10.05 -15.89
CA CYS A 69 -13.24 10.48 -17.27
C CYS A 69 -13.87 9.37 -18.14
N GLY A 70 -13.75 8.10 -17.76
CA GLY A 70 -14.30 6.98 -18.54
C GLY A 70 -13.39 6.42 -19.62
N SER A 71 -12.19 6.96 -19.80
CA SER A 71 -11.19 6.40 -20.73
C SER A 71 -10.78 5.00 -20.30
N LYS A 72 -10.56 4.11 -21.28
CA LYS A 72 -9.99 2.77 -21.04
C LYS A 72 -8.47 2.73 -21.28
N MET A 73 -7.87 3.88 -21.59
CA MET A 73 -6.44 4.02 -21.91
C MET A 73 -5.58 4.24 -20.67
N HIS A 74 -6.17 4.73 -19.58
CA HIS A 74 -5.48 4.87 -18.30
C HIS A 74 -6.27 4.42 -17.07
N TYR A 75 -5.56 4.10 -15.98
CA TYR A 75 -6.16 3.84 -14.68
C TYR A 75 -6.46 5.15 -13.94
N ASP A 76 -7.39 5.10 -12.97
CA ASP A 76 -7.83 6.25 -12.17
C ASP A 76 -6.67 7.13 -11.68
N LYS A 77 -5.58 6.53 -11.19
CA LYS A 77 -4.40 7.22 -10.62
C LYS A 77 -3.69 8.13 -11.62
N GLU A 78 -3.71 7.75 -12.89
CA GLU A 78 -3.03 8.46 -13.97
C GLU A 78 -3.97 9.49 -14.64
N CYS A 79 -5.24 9.58 -14.22
CA CYS A 79 -6.17 10.53 -14.80
C CYS A 79 -5.81 11.96 -14.41
N LYS A 80 -5.78 12.88 -15.39
CA LYS A 80 -5.61 14.32 -15.16
C LYS A 80 -6.65 14.90 -14.19
N HIS A 81 -7.83 14.30 -14.15
CA HIS A 81 -8.94 14.73 -13.29
C HIS A 81 -8.92 14.09 -11.90
N ASN A 82 -7.92 13.25 -11.59
CA ASN A 82 -7.78 12.67 -10.27
C ASN A 82 -7.19 13.69 -9.29
N LYS A 83 -8.04 14.20 -8.39
CA LYS A 83 -7.65 15.13 -7.31
C LYS A 83 -6.94 14.43 -6.15
N SER A 84 -6.92 13.10 -6.10
CA SER A 84 -6.29 12.32 -5.02
C SER A 84 -4.76 12.42 -5.01
N ASN A 85 -4.15 13.01 -6.05
CA ASN A 85 -2.71 13.26 -6.09
C ASN A 85 -2.32 14.53 -5.31
N ALA A 86 -3.31 15.30 -4.82
CA ALA A 86 -3.04 16.34 -3.85
C ALA A 86 -2.74 15.66 -2.51
N ASN A 87 -1.48 15.75 -2.08
CA ASN A 87 -1.03 15.29 -0.76
C ASN A 87 -1.57 16.24 0.33
N ASN A 88 -2.90 16.33 0.45
CA ASN A 88 -3.55 17.10 1.48
C ASN A 88 -3.51 16.27 2.77
N VAL A 89 -2.43 16.43 3.54
CA VAL A 89 -2.33 15.85 4.88
C VAL A 89 -3.15 16.71 5.83
N GLN A 90 -4.15 16.11 6.48
CA GLN A 90 -4.87 16.78 7.56
C GLN A 90 -4.00 16.75 8.81
N VAL A 91 -3.47 17.92 9.21
CA VAL A 91 -2.73 18.11 10.46
C VAL A 91 -3.66 18.70 11.52
N TYR A 92 -3.71 18.05 12.69
CA TYR A 92 -4.38 18.57 13.87
C TYR A 92 -3.34 19.30 14.71
N PHE A 93 -3.48 20.62 14.82
CA PHE A 93 -2.62 21.43 15.68
C PHE A 93 -3.21 21.42 17.09
N ALA A 94 -2.54 20.76 18.03
CA ALA A 94 -2.85 20.90 19.45
C ALA A 94 -2.14 22.16 19.97
N GLY A 95 -2.90 23.22 20.24
CA GLY A 95 -2.39 24.41 20.92
C GLY A 95 -2.55 24.26 22.43
N THR A 96 -1.58 24.75 23.18
CA THR A 96 -1.70 24.94 24.64
C THR A 96 -2.28 26.32 24.94
N THR A 97 -2.98 26.43 26.05
CA THR A 97 -3.50 27.71 26.56
C THR A 97 -2.36 28.55 27.16
N GLU A 98 -2.57 29.86 27.27
CA GLU A 98 -1.58 30.78 27.86
C GLU A 98 -1.27 30.41 29.33
N GLU A 99 -2.27 29.94 30.07
CA GLU A 99 -2.12 29.48 31.45
C GLU A 99 -1.22 28.24 31.55
N GLU A 100 -1.40 27.27 30.64
CA GLU A 100 -0.55 26.08 30.57
C GLU A 100 0.91 26.45 30.22
N GLN A 101 1.11 27.41 29.31
CA GLN A 101 2.45 27.89 28.97
C GLN A 101 3.14 28.60 30.14
N ALA A 102 2.40 29.43 30.89
CA ALA A 102 2.93 30.10 32.07
C ALA A 102 3.29 29.08 33.17
N SER A 103 2.41 28.12 33.44
CA SER A 103 2.66 27.05 34.42
C SER A 103 3.90 26.22 34.08
N PHE A 104 4.13 25.97 32.78
CA PHE A 104 5.32 25.25 32.31
C PHE A 104 6.60 26.06 32.52
N ALA A 105 6.58 27.36 32.23
CA ALA A 105 7.73 28.23 32.45
C ALA A 105 8.11 28.34 33.94
N GLU A 106 7.12 28.40 34.83
CA GLU A 106 7.35 28.37 36.28
C GLU A 106 7.95 27.03 36.74
N TYR A 107 7.45 25.91 36.21
CA TYR A 107 8.01 24.59 36.49
C TYR A 107 9.47 24.46 36.04
N GLU A 108 9.79 24.93 34.82
CA GLU A 108 11.15 24.90 34.27
C GLU A 108 12.10 25.77 35.09
N ALA A 109 11.67 26.95 35.53
CA ALA A 109 12.45 27.83 36.39
C ALA A 109 12.78 27.18 37.75
N ASN A 110 11.78 26.59 38.41
CA ASN A 110 11.99 25.90 39.70
C ASN A 110 12.90 24.67 39.56
N ALA A 111 12.81 23.94 38.45
CA ALA A 111 13.68 22.79 38.20
C ALA A 111 15.14 23.22 38.02
N ALA A 112 15.38 24.32 37.29
CA ALA A 112 16.73 24.87 37.10
C ALA A 112 17.34 25.38 38.42
N GLU A 113 16.53 25.96 39.31
CA GLU A 113 16.97 26.39 40.64
C GLU A 113 17.42 25.18 41.48
N TYR A 114 16.60 24.13 41.57
CA TYR A 114 16.95 22.90 42.29
C TYR A 114 18.19 22.19 41.72
N GLU A 115 18.34 22.15 40.39
CA GLU A 115 19.56 21.64 39.76
C GLU A 115 20.80 22.49 40.11
N SER A 116 20.63 23.81 40.24
CA SER A 116 21.73 24.70 40.63
C SER A 116 22.10 24.54 42.11
N GLU A 117 21.11 24.35 43.00
CA GLU A 117 21.33 24.10 44.42
C GLU A 117 22.03 22.77 44.64
N THR A 118 21.51 21.69 44.06
CA THR A 118 22.11 20.35 44.16
C THR A 118 23.51 20.29 43.55
N LYS A 119 23.77 21.00 42.45
CA LYS A 119 25.12 21.11 41.86
C LYS A 119 26.09 21.92 42.72
N SER A 120 25.59 22.90 43.48
CA SER A 120 26.41 23.66 44.42
C SER A 120 26.76 22.88 45.69
N GLU A 121 25.95 21.89 46.07
CA GLU A 121 26.18 21.01 47.23
C GLU A 121 27.01 19.75 46.92
N THR A 122 27.24 19.41 45.65
CA THR A 122 28.08 18.26 45.23
C THR A 122 29.47 18.66 44.71
N SER A 123 29.97 19.84 45.08
CA SER A 123 31.32 20.29 44.69
C SER A 123 32.41 19.72 45.61
N ASP A 124 32.46 18.41 45.81
CA ASP A 124 33.64 17.66 46.27
C ASP A 124 33.37 16.15 46.06
N GLU A 125 33.62 15.65 44.85
CA GLU A 125 34.40 14.42 44.60
C GLU A 125 34.46 14.12 43.09
N GLU A 126 35.69 13.93 42.62
CA GLU A 126 35.99 13.40 41.30
C GLU A 126 35.60 11.93 41.18
N LYS A 127 35.04 11.51 40.03
CA LYS A 127 35.70 10.58 39.11
C LYS A 127 34.79 10.08 38.01
N ASP A 128 35.43 9.91 36.86
CA ASP A 128 34.98 9.27 35.65
C ASP A 128 34.32 7.91 35.92
N GLU A 129 33.07 7.75 35.48
CA GLU A 129 32.46 6.45 35.26
C GLU A 129 32.32 6.29 33.74
N ASP A 130 33.40 5.79 33.13
CA ASP A 130 33.42 5.25 31.77
C ASP A 130 32.38 4.12 31.69
N SER A 131 31.16 4.45 31.27
CA SER A 131 30.14 3.46 30.95
C SER A 131 30.47 2.88 29.57
N SER A 132 31.45 1.99 29.55
CA SER A 132 31.65 1.03 28.47
C SER A 132 30.41 0.15 28.36
N SER A 133 29.47 0.57 27.51
CA SER A 133 28.35 -0.27 27.09
C SER A 133 28.82 -1.14 25.93
N ASP A 134 29.40 -2.28 26.26
CA ASP A 134 29.53 -3.42 25.36
C ASP A 134 28.11 -3.89 25.00
N SER A 135 27.65 -3.52 23.81
CA SER A 135 26.42 -4.04 23.23
C SER A 135 26.76 -4.87 22.00
N SER A 136 27.35 -6.04 22.25
CA SER A 136 27.27 -7.15 21.32
C SER A 136 25.82 -7.67 21.27
N SER A 137 25.12 -7.40 20.18
CA SER A 137 23.94 -8.19 19.80
C SER A 137 24.08 -8.68 18.36
N GLU A 138 24.67 -9.87 18.22
CA GLU A 138 24.38 -10.76 17.10
C GLU A 138 22.87 -11.05 17.09
N SER A 139 22.17 -10.66 16.04
CA SER A 139 20.86 -11.21 15.73
C SER A 139 20.84 -11.60 14.26
N ASP A 140 20.90 -12.92 14.08
CA ASP A 140 20.58 -13.68 12.89
C ASP A 140 19.09 -13.45 12.55
N PHE A 141 18.79 -12.75 11.44
CA PHE A 141 17.60 -12.99 10.61
C PHE A 141 17.71 -12.35 9.22
#